data_AF-A0A1W2DC76-F1
#
_entry.id   AF-A0A1W2DC76-F1
#
_cell.length_a   1.000
_cell.length_b   1.000
_cell.length_c   1.000
_cell.angle_alpha   90.00
_cell.angle_beta   90.00
_cell.angle_gamma   90.00
#
_symmetry.space_group_name_H-M   'P 1'
#
loop_
_entity.id
_entity.type
_entity.pdbx_description
1 polymer ?
#
loop_
_entity_poly.entity_id
_entity_poly.type
_entity_poly.pdbx_seq_one_letter_code
_entity_poly.pdbx_strand_id
1 'polypeptide(L)'
;MTAAHYPLVEPGRCKRLKAASSRDHDSVDQLVMAARPFENRERYGRFLQVQHRFHGSLLTLYNDAQLNQHLPGLVGLSRFAAVETDLRDLGLPLPTRPQQVCVGPAEALGWLYCSEGSNLGAAFLFKQTQRLGLDGDQGARHLAPHPDGRALHWREFVARLDGLVLDDQDEAAVVAGAIAAFDSYRAHLRVIFAGL
;
A
#
# COMPACT_ATOMS: atom_id res chain seq x y z
N MET A 1 -21.63 -19.64 42.12
CA MET A 1 -20.97 -18.49 41.47
C MET A 1 -20.46 -18.95 40.13
N THR A 2 -21.23 -18.71 39.07
CA THR A 2 -20.93 -19.16 37.71
C THR A 2 -20.21 -18.01 37.01
N ALA A 3 -18.94 -18.19 36.67
CA ALA A 3 -18.19 -17.19 35.91
C ALA A 3 -18.84 -17.03 34.54
N ALA A 4 -19.32 -15.82 34.23
CA ALA A 4 -19.81 -15.47 32.91
C ALA A 4 -18.64 -15.61 31.92
N HIS A 5 -18.73 -16.58 31.02
CA HIS A 5 -17.83 -16.73 29.89
C HIS A 5 -18.19 -15.62 28.89
N TYR A 6 -17.49 -14.50 28.97
CA TYR A 6 -17.55 -13.50 27.90
C TYR A 6 -16.90 -14.14 26.67
N PRO A 7 -17.62 -14.30 25.54
CA PRO A 7 -16.96 -14.72 24.31
C PRO A 7 -15.88 -13.68 24.01
N LEU A 8 -14.64 -14.15 23.84
CA LEU A 8 -13.60 -13.32 23.26
C LEU A 8 -14.14 -12.86 21.91
N VAL A 9 -14.40 -11.56 21.76
CA VAL A 9 -14.77 -11.00 20.47
C VAL A 9 -13.55 -11.20 19.59
N GLU A 10 -13.65 -12.18 18.68
CA GLU A 10 -12.61 -12.45 17.70
C GLU A 10 -12.19 -11.13 17.04
N PRO A 11 -10.89 -10.81 17.01
CA PRO A 11 -10.42 -9.57 16.41
C PRO A 11 -10.84 -9.55 14.93
N GLY A 12 -11.36 -8.41 14.45
CA GLY A 12 -11.75 -8.22 13.05
C GLY A 12 -10.63 -8.59 12.06
N ARG A 13 -10.98 -8.92 10.82
CA ARG A 13 -10.08 -9.42 9.78
C ARG A 13 -8.82 -8.55 9.62
N CYS A 14 -8.96 -7.23 9.54
CA CYS A 14 -7.85 -6.30 9.44
C CYS A 14 -6.92 -6.31 10.66
N LYS A 15 -7.45 -6.59 11.86
CA LYS A 15 -6.60 -6.76 13.05
C LYS A 15 -5.81 -8.06 12.98
N ARG A 16 -6.41 -9.15 12.50
CA ARG A 16 -5.70 -10.43 12.25
C ARG A 16 -4.63 -10.27 11.17
N LEU A 17 -4.96 -9.60 10.06
CA LEU A 17 -4.00 -9.26 9.00
C LEU A 17 -2.82 -8.47 9.53
N LYS A 18 -3.08 -7.39 10.29
CA LYS A 18 -2.01 -6.60 10.91
C LYS A 18 -1.10 -7.45 11.80
N ALA A 19 -1.67 -8.35 12.60
CA ALA A 19 -0.89 -9.24 13.46
C ALA A 19 -0.07 -10.26 12.64
N ALA A 20 -0.65 -10.82 11.59
CA ALA A 20 -0.01 -11.82 10.73
C ALA A 20 1.12 -11.21 9.86
N SER A 21 1.00 -9.95 9.46
CA SER A 21 1.92 -9.30 8.53
C SER A 21 2.85 -8.26 9.18
N SER A 22 2.93 -8.19 10.50
CA SER A 22 3.69 -7.13 11.19
C SER A 22 5.18 -7.20 10.89
N ARG A 23 5.75 -8.41 10.89
CA ARG A 23 7.17 -8.64 10.57
C ARG A 23 7.49 -8.27 9.13
N ASP A 24 6.58 -8.55 8.20
CA ASP A 24 6.71 -8.17 6.80
C ASP A 24 6.72 -6.66 6.61
N HIS A 25 5.79 -5.96 7.26
CA HIS A 25 5.76 -4.50 7.28
C HIS A 25 7.08 -3.92 7.82
N ASP A 26 7.53 -4.39 8.99
CA ASP A 26 8.75 -3.87 9.64
C ASP A 26 9.99 -4.11 8.77
N SER A 27 10.06 -5.26 8.08
CA SER A 27 11.16 -5.54 7.14
C SER A 27 11.17 -4.59 5.95
N VAL A 28 10.01 -4.20 5.43
CA VAL A 28 9.90 -3.21 4.35
C VAL A 28 10.33 -1.84 4.85
N ASP A 29 9.86 -1.42 6.02
CA ASP A 29 10.24 -0.12 6.60
C ASP A 29 11.77 -0.03 6.79
N GLN A 30 12.38 -1.06 7.36
CA GLN A 30 13.84 -1.14 7.52
C GLN A 30 14.58 -1.03 6.17
N LEU A 31 14.10 -1.72 5.13
CA LEU A 31 14.70 -1.66 3.80
C LEU A 31 14.56 -0.28 3.15
N VAL A 32 13.39 0.36 3.30
CA VAL A 32 13.17 1.74 2.82
C VAL A 32 14.12 2.70 3.52
N MET A 33 14.24 2.61 4.85
CA MET A 33 15.13 3.48 5.61
C MET A 33 16.60 3.26 5.24
N ALA A 34 17.04 2.01 5.10
CA ALA A 34 18.39 1.66 4.69
C ALA A 34 18.73 2.17 3.28
N ALA A 35 17.75 2.20 2.37
CA ALA A 35 17.91 2.72 1.02
C ALA A 35 18.12 4.25 0.95
N ARG A 36 17.88 4.98 2.07
CA ARG A 36 18.02 6.44 2.19
C ARG A 36 17.36 7.22 1.02
N PRO A 37 16.09 6.95 0.68
CA PRO A 37 15.45 7.55 -0.50
C PRO A 37 15.32 9.08 -0.42
N PHE A 38 15.38 9.67 0.78
CA PHE A 38 15.22 11.11 0.99
C PHE A 38 16.53 11.87 1.21
N GLU A 39 17.69 11.24 0.95
CA GLU A 39 19.00 11.91 1.08
C GLU A 39 19.18 13.02 0.04
N ASN A 40 18.64 12.83 -1.17
CA ASN A 40 18.63 13.82 -2.25
C ASN A 40 17.55 13.48 -3.29
N ARG A 41 17.33 14.38 -4.26
CA ARG A 41 16.32 14.21 -5.32
C ARG A 41 16.59 13.03 -6.26
N GLU A 42 17.86 12.65 -6.48
CA GLU A 42 18.20 11.49 -7.32
C GLU A 42 17.70 10.19 -6.68
N ARG A 43 18.01 9.98 -5.39
CA ARG A 43 17.53 8.82 -4.64
C ARG A 43 16.02 8.81 -4.49
N TYR A 44 15.40 9.98 -4.37
CA TYR A 44 13.95 10.07 -4.33
C TYR A 44 13.33 9.71 -5.69
N GLY A 45 13.96 10.09 -6.81
CA GLY A 45 13.59 9.60 -8.14
C GLY A 45 13.61 8.08 -8.25
N ARG A 46 14.61 7.42 -7.65
CA ARG A 46 14.66 5.95 -7.54
C ARG A 46 13.51 5.41 -6.68
N PHE A 47 13.19 6.07 -5.58
CA PHE A 47 12.03 5.71 -4.76
C PHE A 47 10.72 5.81 -5.55
N LEU A 48 10.53 6.86 -6.35
CA LEU A 48 9.37 6.97 -7.26
C LEU A 48 9.31 5.84 -8.29
N GLN A 49 10.44 5.31 -8.76
CA GLN A 49 10.44 4.12 -9.63
C GLN A 49 9.97 2.86 -8.90
N VAL A 50 10.30 2.70 -7.61
CA VAL A 50 9.77 1.63 -6.76
C VAL A 50 8.26 1.79 -6.61
N GLN A 51 7.79 3.00 -6.31
CA GLN A 51 6.36 3.32 -6.21
C GLN A 51 5.63 3.05 -7.52
N HIS A 52 6.22 3.43 -8.65
CA HIS A 52 5.64 3.22 -9.99
C HIS A 52 5.48 1.72 -10.27
N ARG A 53 6.49 0.91 -9.95
CA ARG A 53 6.41 -0.54 -10.11
C ARG A 53 5.34 -1.17 -9.23
N PHE A 54 5.28 -0.79 -7.95
CA PHE A 54 4.31 -1.35 -7.03
C PHE A 54 2.88 -0.87 -7.32
N HIS A 55 2.63 0.44 -7.31
CA HIS A 55 1.28 0.96 -7.58
C HIS A 55 0.78 0.61 -8.99
N GLY A 56 1.70 0.58 -9.96
CA GLY A 56 1.37 0.16 -11.32
C GLY A 56 0.98 -1.31 -11.39
N SER A 57 1.58 -2.21 -10.61
CA SER A 57 1.26 -3.65 -10.67
C SER A 57 -0.11 -3.97 -10.06
N LEU A 58 -0.64 -3.11 -9.18
CA LEU A 58 -1.98 -3.24 -8.60
C LEU A 58 -3.08 -2.58 -9.46
N LEU A 59 -2.76 -1.94 -10.58
CA LEU A 59 -3.71 -1.11 -11.31
C LEU A 59 -4.95 -1.91 -11.77
N THR A 60 -4.79 -3.15 -12.19
CA THR A 60 -5.92 -4.05 -12.52
C THR A 60 -6.81 -4.33 -11.32
N LEU A 61 -6.25 -4.49 -10.12
CA LEU A 61 -7.03 -4.76 -8.90
C LEU A 61 -7.89 -3.55 -8.52
N TYR A 62 -7.35 -2.34 -8.61
CA TYR A 62 -8.12 -1.12 -8.36
C TYR A 62 -9.25 -0.89 -9.37
N ASN A 63 -9.08 -1.34 -10.61
CA ASN A 63 -10.07 -1.18 -11.67
C ASN A 63 -11.00 -2.41 -11.83
N ASP A 64 -10.81 -3.45 -11.03
CA ASP A 64 -11.62 -4.66 -11.13
C ASP A 64 -13.07 -4.37 -10.73
N ALA A 65 -14.01 -4.76 -11.59
CA ALA A 65 -15.42 -4.45 -11.42
C ALA A 65 -16.03 -5.15 -10.21
N GLN A 66 -15.62 -6.39 -9.93
CA GLN A 66 -16.15 -7.17 -8.81
C GLN A 66 -15.60 -6.63 -7.48
N LEU A 67 -14.30 -6.32 -7.42
CA LEU A 67 -13.71 -5.68 -6.24
C LEU A 67 -14.34 -4.30 -5.97
N ASN A 68 -14.69 -3.52 -7.00
CA ASN A 68 -15.39 -2.24 -6.81
C ASN A 68 -16.86 -2.40 -6.36
N GLN A 69 -17.50 -3.54 -6.62
CA GLN A 69 -18.82 -3.86 -6.04
C GLN A 69 -18.71 -4.14 -4.55
N HIS A 70 -17.65 -4.84 -4.13
CA HIS A 70 -17.40 -5.17 -2.71
C HIS A 70 -16.78 -4.00 -1.92
N LEU A 71 -15.98 -3.17 -2.58
CA LEU A 71 -15.29 -2.02 -2.01
C LEU A 71 -15.65 -0.75 -2.83
N PRO A 72 -16.84 -0.15 -2.63
CA PRO A 72 -17.29 0.98 -3.44
C PRO A 72 -16.31 2.16 -3.45
N GLY A 73 -15.93 2.63 -4.64
CA GLY A 73 -14.98 3.73 -4.81
C GLY A 73 -13.50 3.31 -4.78
N LEU A 74 -13.21 2.00 -4.77
CA LEU A 74 -11.85 1.45 -4.81
C LEU A 74 -11.02 2.05 -5.94
N VAL A 75 -11.57 2.19 -7.15
CA VAL A 75 -10.86 2.80 -8.30
C VAL A 75 -10.24 4.17 -7.98
N GLY A 76 -10.92 4.97 -7.17
CA GLY A 76 -10.46 6.31 -6.78
C GLY A 76 -9.32 6.30 -5.75
N LEU A 77 -9.02 5.16 -5.12
CA LEU A 77 -7.93 5.02 -4.16
C LEU A 77 -6.57 4.78 -4.83
N SER A 78 -6.55 4.41 -6.12
CA SER A 78 -5.30 4.16 -6.84
C SER A 78 -4.39 5.39 -6.87
N ARG A 79 -3.16 5.22 -6.40
CA ARG A 79 -2.13 6.27 -6.39
C ARG A 79 -1.24 6.29 -7.64
N PHE A 80 -1.47 5.39 -8.60
CA PHE A 80 -0.54 5.20 -9.72
C PHE A 80 -0.40 6.45 -10.61
N ALA A 81 -1.51 7.12 -10.94
CA ALA A 81 -1.47 8.36 -11.72
C ALA A 81 -0.73 9.50 -10.99
N ALA A 82 -0.85 9.57 -9.67
CA ALA A 82 -0.11 10.53 -8.86
C ALA A 82 1.40 10.26 -8.92
N VAL A 83 1.81 8.99 -8.85
CA VAL A 83 3.23 8.59 -8.98
C VAL A 83 3.78 8.94 -10.38
N GLU A 84 3.04 8.68 -11.45
CA GLU A 84 3.47 9.09 -12.79
C GLU A 84 3.63 10.62 -12.89
N THR A 85 2.74 11.37 -12.25
CA THR A 85 2.84 12.85 -12.20
C THR A 85 4.07 13.28 -11.42
N ASP A 86 4.34 12.66 -10.27
CA ASP A 86 5.52 12.96 -9.46
C ASP A 86 6.84 12.69 -10.20
N LEU A 87 6.90 11.64 -11.03
CA LEU A 87 8.06 11.39 -11.90
C LEU A 87 8.25 12.51 -12.92
N ARG A 88 7.17 12.95 -13.57
CA ARG A 88 7.22 14.05 -14.56
C ARG A 88 7.61 15.38 -13.91
N ASP A 89 7.11 15.65 -12.70
CA ASP A 89 7.45 16.82 -11.88
C ASP A 89 8.96 16.89 -11.55
N LEU A 90 9.64 15.73 -11.53
CA LEU A 90 11.08 15.63 -11.34
C LEU A 90 11.87 15.62 -12.66
N GLY A 91 11.20 15.77 -13.81
CA GLY A 91 11.82 15.68 -15.13
C GLY A 91 12.30 14.27 -15.49
N LEU A 92 11.80 13.24 -14.80
CA LEU A 92 12.19 11.86 -15.03
C LEU A 92 11.31 11.21 -16.09
N PRO A 93 11.87 10.36 -16.96
CA PRO A 93 11.06 9.58 -17.89
C PRO A 93 10.21 8.56 -17.13
N LEU A 94 9.02 8.28 -17.65
CA LEU A 94 8.19 7.21 -17.12
C LEU A 94 8.80 5.84 -17.45
N PRO A 95 9.02 4.96 -16.46
CA PRO A 95 9.39 3.58 -16.73
C PRO A 95 8.30 2.84 -17.51
N THR A 96 8.67 1.74 -18.16
CA THR A 96 7.68 0.80 -18.71
C THR A 96 6.69 0.38 -17.62
N ARG A 97 5.41 0.29 -17.97
CA ARG A 97 4.39 -0.18 -17.04
C ARG A 97 4.75 -1.57 -16.52
N PRO A 98 4.67 -1.79 -15.19
CA PRO A 98 4.98 -3.07 -14.61
C PRO A 98 3.96 -4.13 -15.04
N GLN A 99 4.38 -5.40 -15.00
CA GLN A 99 3.45 -6.51 -15.09
C GLN A 99 2.40 -6.40 -13.98
N GLN A 100 1.15 -6.60 -14.36
CA GLN A 100 0.04 -6.55 -13.44
C GLN A 100 0.00 -7.81 -12.57
N VAL A 101 -0.34 -7.65 -11.30
CA VAL A 101 -0.63 -8.76 -10.41
C VAL A 101 -1.89 -9.46 -10.93
N CYS A 102 -1.82 -10.78 -11.05
CA CYS A 102 -2.93 -11.65 -11.45
C CYS A 102 -3.10 -12.69 -10.34
N VAL A 103 -4.08 -12.46 -9.46
CA VAL A 103 -4.33 -13.24 -8.24
C VAL A 103 -5.83 -13.44 -8.06
N GLY A 104 -6.22 -14.39 -7.20
CA GLY A 104 -7.63 -14.61 -6.89
C GLY A 104 -8.26 -13.42 -6.14
N PRO A 105 -9.60 -13.30 -6.12
CA PRO A 105 -10.28 -12.18 -5.45
C PRO A 105 -9.90 -12.00 -3.98
N ALA A 106 -9.80 -13.09 -3.22
CA ALA A 106 -9.42 -13.02 -1.80
C ALA A 106 -7.96 -12.55 -1.60
N GLU A 107 -7.02 -13.06 -2.38
CA GLU A 107 -5.63 -12.59 -2.36
C GLU A 107 -5.54 -11.10 -2.73
N ALA A 108 -6.32 -10.65 -3.71
CA ALA A 108 -6.38 -9.26 -4.12
C ALA A 108 -6.77 -8.33 -2.96
N LEU A 109 -7.66 -8.75 -2.06
CA LEU A 109 -8.01 -7.98 -0.87
C LEU A 109 -6.79 -7.76 0.05
N GLY A 110 -5.90 -8.76 0.16
CA GLY A 110 -4.65 -8.65 0.92
C GLY A 110 -3.67 -7.65 0.29
N TRP A 111 -3.54 -7.66 -1.04
CA TRP A 111 -2.75 -6.69 -1.79
C TRP A 111 -3.26 -5.26 -1.59
N LEU A 112 -4.58 -5.08 -1.70
CA LEU A 112 -5.23 -3.78 -1.47
C LEU A 112 -5.05 -3.32 -0.02
N TYR A 113 -5.20 -4.20 0.97
CA TYR A 113 -4.92 -3.89 2.38
C TYR A 113 -3.49 -3.38 2.59
N CYS A 114 -2.49 -4.04 2.00
CA CYS A 114 -1.10 -3.59 2.08
C CYS A 114 -0.91 -2.20 1.43
N SER A 115 -1.47 -2.01 0.23
CA SER A 115 -1.36 -0.76 -0.51
C SER A 115 -2.02 0.41 0.21
N GLU A 116 -3.26 0.23 0.68
CA GLU A 116 -4.00 1.28 1.39
C GLU A 116 -3.42 1.54 2.79
N GLY A 117 -2.99 0.50 3.49
CA GLY A 117 -2.36 0.62 4.81
C GLY A 117 -1.06 1.42 4.77
N SER A 118 -0.28 1.32 3.70
CA SER A 118 0.97 2.09 3.54
C SER A 118 0.75 3.61 3.49
N ASN A 119 -0.47 4.08 3.16
CA ASN A 119 -0.80 5.50 3.11
C ASN A 119 -0.89 6.15 4.51
N LEU A 120 -1.11 5.36 5.58
CA LEU A 120 -1.03 5.86 6.95
C LEU A 120 0.41 6.26 7.31
N GLY A 121 1.37 5.38 7.02
CA GLY A 121 2.80 5.60 7.26
C GLY A 121 3.41 6.67 6.36
N ALA A 122 2.80 6.91 5.19
CA ALA A 122 3.23 7.92 4.23
C ALA A 122 3.28 9.35 4.81
N ALA A 123 2.62 9.64 5.93
CA ALA A 123 2.76 10.94 6.61
C ALA A 123 4.22 11.27 6.98
N PHE A 124 4.98 10.28 7.46
CA PHE A 124 6.39 10.47 7.77
C PHE A 124 7.21 10.72 6.50
N LEU A 125 6.98 9.92 5.47
CA LEU A 125 7.67 10.01 4.18
C LEU A 125 7.39 11.34 3.49
N PHE A 126 6.14 11.80 3.48
CA PHE A 126 5.73 13.09 2.92
C PHE A 126 6.51 14.24 3.57
N LYS A 127 6.66 14.24 4.90
CA LYS A 127 7.47 15.23 5.60
C LYS A 127 8.95 15.19 5.20
N GLN A 128 9.50 14.03 4.86
CA GLN A 128 10.86 13.93 4.35
C GLN A 128 10.99 14.58 2.96
N THR A 129 9.99 14.43 2.08
CA THR A 129 10.01 15.05 0.74
C THR A 129 10.07 16.57 0.79
N GLN A 130 9.48 17.20 1.81
CA GLN A 130 9.52 18.65 2.02
C GLN A 130 10.95 19.18 2.20
N ARG A 131 11.85 18.36 2.78
CA ARG A 131 13.29 18.71 2.90
C ARG A 131 13.99 18.78 1.55
N LEU A 132 13.43 18.12 0.53
CA LEU A 132 13.88 18.16 -0.85
C LEU A 132 13.16 19.26 -1.66
N GLY A 133 12.30 20.07 -1.03
CA GLY A 133 11.48 21.08 -1.69
C GLY A 133 10.40 20.47 -2.59
N LEU A 134 9.81 19.35 -2.17
CA LEU A 134 8.72 18.63 -2.84
C LEU A 134 7.51 18.53 -1.90
N ASP A 135 6.31 18.51 -2.47
CA ASP A 135 5.05 18.48 -1.73
C ASP A 135 3.90 17.88 -2.57
N GLY A 136 2.67 18.06 -2.09
CA GLY A 136 1.46 17.54 -2.74
C GLY A 136 1.10 18.24 -4.05
N ASP A 137 1.81 19.30 -4.42
CA ASP A 137 1.65 20.01 -5.68
C ASP A 137 2.88 19.85 -6.60
N GLN A 138 4.01 19.39 -6.07
CA GLN A 138 5.21 19.14 -6.86
C GLN A 138 5.95 17.90 -6.36
N GLY A 139 5.88 16.79 -7.12
CA GLY A 139 6.76 15.64 -6.95
C GLY A 139 6.49 14.73 -5.74
N ALA A 140 5.53 15.02 -4.87
CA ALA A 140 5.12 14.14 -3.77
C ALA A 140 3.60 13.99 -3.61
N ARG A 141 2.85 14.12 -4.71
CA ARG A 141 1.40 13.94 -4.79
C ARG A 141 0.95 12.58 -4.26
N HIS A 142 1.67 11.51 -4.60
CA HIS A 142 1.31 10.14 -4.17
C HIS A 142 1.44 9.91 -2.65
N LEU A 143 2.16 10.79 -1.94
CA LEU A 143 2.31 10.76 -0.49
C LEU A 143 1.42 11.78 0.19
N ALA A 144 0.79 12.70 -0.53
CA ALA A 144 -0.07 13.72 0.05
C ALA A 144 -1.25 13.07 0.82
N PRO A 145 -1.69 13.65 1.95
CA PRO A 145 -2.86 13.14 2.64
C PRO A 145 -4.11 13.35 1.79
N HIS A 146 -5.10 12.47 1.92
CA HIS A 146 -6.43 12.76 1.42
C HIS A 146 -6.99 14.03 2.11
N PRO A 147 -7.75 14.91 1.42
CA PRO A 147 -8.38 16.09 2.02
C PRO A 147 -9.13 15.81 3.33
N ASP A 148 -9.89 14.71 3.38
CA ASP A 148 -10.66 14.31 4.58
C ASP A 148 -9.81 13.58 5.64
N GLY A 149 -8.51 13.41 5.39
CA GLY A 149 -7.53 12.86 6.32
C GLY A 149 -7.30 11.35 6.22
N ARG A 150 -6.03 10.95 6.37
CA ARG A 150 -5.58 9.54 6.24
C ARG A 150 -6.33 8.57 7.15
N ALA A 151 -6.58 8.97 8.40
CA ALA A 151 -7.19 8.12 9.40
C ALA A 151 -8.68 7.84 9.10
N LEU A 152 -9.40 8.78 8.49
CA LEU A 152 -10.78 8.54 8.10
C LEU A 152 -10.84 7.51 6.97
N HIS A 153 -10.10 7.74 5.89
CA HIS A 153 -10.05 6.84 4.73
C HIS A 153 -9.61 5.42 5.10
N TRP A 154 -8.60 5.31 5.97
CA TRP A 154 -8.17 4.01 6.43
C TRP A 154 -9.27 3.28 7.22
N ARG A 155 -9.96 3.97 8.14
CA ARG A 155 -11.05 3.36 8.91
C ARG A 155 -12.19 2.91 8.01
N GLU A 156 -12.53 3.69 6.98
CA GLU A 156 -13.57 3.34 6.02
C GLU A 156 -13.18 2.12 5.18
N PHE A 157 -11.94 2.08 4.69
CA PHE A 157 -11.42 0.91 3.98
C PHE A 157 -11.45 -0.34 4.86
N VAL A 158 -10.94 -0.24 6.10
CA VAL A 158 -10.97 -1.34 7.07
C VAL A 158 -12.39 -1.80 7.37
N ALA A 159 -13.34 -0.88 7.58
CA ALA A 159 -14.72 -1.24 7.86
C ALA A 159 -15.36 -2.02 6.69
N ARG A 160 -15.10 -1.60 5.44
CA ARG A 160 -15.58 -2.32 4.26
C ARG A 160 -14.93 -3.69 4.12
N LEU A 161 -13.61 -3.76 4.31
CA LEU A 161 -12.89 -5.02 4.23
C LEU A 161 -13.31 -5.99 5.33
N ASP A 162 -13.48 -5.54 6.58
CA ASP A 162 -13.97 -6.34 7.71
C ASP A 162 -15.44 -6.78 7.51
N GLY A 163 -16.25 -5.98 6.81
CA GLY A 163 -17.65 -6.27 6.53
C GLY A 163 -17.91 -7.35 5.48
N LEU A 164 -16.88 -7.80 4.75
CA LEU A 164 -17.03 -8.90 3.78
C LEU A 164 -17.25 -10.24 4.50
N VAL A 165 -18.12 -11.08 3.93
CA VAL A 165 -18.33 -12.46 4.36
C VAL A 165 -17.39 -13.33 3.54
N LEU A 166 -16.41 -13.94 4.20
CA LEU A 166 -15.41 -14.84 3.62
C LEU A 166 -15.43 -16.16 4.40
N ASP A 167 -15.12 -17.26 3.72
CA ASP A 167 -14.85 -18.53 4.39
C ASP A 167 -13.39 -18.60 4.88
N ASP A 168 -13.05 -19.66 5.60
CA ASP A 168 -11.70 -19.83 6.18
C ASP A 168 -10.60 -19.92 5.10
N GLN A 169 -10.93 -20.44 3.91
CA GLN A 169 -9.99 -20.54 2.81
C GLN A 169 -9.68 -19.15 2.23
N ASP A 170 -10.72 -18.34 2.02
CA ASP A 170 -10.59 -16.96 1.55
C ASP A 170 -9.88 -16.09 2.60
N GLU A 171 -10.17 -16.25 3.90
CA GLU A 171 -9.45 -15.57 4.98
C GLU A 171 -7.94 -15.86 4.93
N ALA A 172 -7.56 -17.13 4.74
CA ALA A 172 -6.16 -17.51 4.59
C ALA A 172 -5.54 -16.92 3.30
N ALA A 173 -6.30 -16.88 2.20
CA ALA A 173 -5.87 -16.28 0.95
C ALA A 173 -5.66 -14.76 1.07
N VAL A 174 -6.47 -14.04 1.85
CA VAL A 174 -6.26 -12.60 2.12
C VAL A 174 -4.91 -12.38 2.83
N VAL A 175 -4.57 -13.24 3.81
CA VAL A 175 -3.27 -13.17 4.50
C VAL A 175 -2.13 -13.45 3.53
N ALA A 176 -2.24 -14.50 2.71
CA ALA A 176 -1.25 -14.83 1.69
C ALA A 176 -1.03 -13.68 0.71
N GLY A 177 -2.11 -13.04 0.25
CA GLY A 177 -2.05 -11.87 -0.62
C GLY A 177 -1.32 -10.68 0.01
N ALA A 178 -1.56 -10.40 1.30
CA ALA A 178 -0.85 -9.33 2.00
C ALA A 178 0.65 -9.60 2.12
N ILE A 179 1.05 -10.84 2.44
CA ILE A 179 2.46 -11.25 2.51
C ILE A 179 3.11 -11.12 1.13
N ALA A 180 2.44 -11.60 0.07
CA ALA A 180 2.93 -11.50 -1.31
C ALA A 180 3.12 -10.04 -1.75
N ALA A 181 2.25 -9.13 -1.31
CA ALA A 181 2.39 -7.70 -1.58
C ALA A 181 3.66 -7.11 -0.93
N PHE A 182 3.94 -7.45 0.32
CA PHE A 182 5.18 -7.04 0.97
C PHE A 182 6.41 -7.64 0.28
N ASP A 183 6.37 -8.91 -0.12
CA ASP A 183 7.45 -9.55 -0.88
C ASP A 183 7.73 -8.85 -2.20
N SER A 184 6.68 -8.54 -2.95
CA SER A 184 6.77 -7.80 -4.20
C SER A 184 7.40 -6.42 -4.00
N TYR A 185 6.99 -5.69 -2.96
CA TYR A 185 7.58 -4.39 -2.64
C TYR A 185 9.07 -4.49 -2.28
N ARG A 186 9.46 -5.49 -1.47
CA ARG A 186 10.88 -5.79 -1.18
C ARG A 186 11.66 -6.09 -2.44
N ALA A 187 11.12 -6.88 -3.36
CA ALA A 187 11.77 -7.20 -4.62
C ALA A 187 11.97 -5.94 -5.49
N HIS A 188 10.98 -5.05 -5.57
CA HIS A 188 11.12 -3.78 -6.29
C HIS A 188 12.16 -2.86 -5.66
N LEU A 189 12.17 -2.73 -4.32
CA LEU A 189 13.22 -1.98 -3.61
C LEU A 189 14.61 -2.51 -3.93
N ARG A 190 14.81 -3.83 -3.82
CA ARG A 190 16.10 -4.47 -4.10
C ARG A 190 16.52 -4.23 -5.54
N VAL A 191 15.65 -4.45 -6.53
CA VAL A 191 16.00 -4.23 -7.94
C VAL A 191 16.44 -2.78 -8.22
N ILE A 192 15.78 -1.80 -7.61
CA ILE A 192 16.07 -0.38 -7.89
C ILE A 192 17.26 0.16 -7.07
N PHE A 193 17.48 -0.35 -5.85
CA PHE A 193 18.52 0.14 -4.94
C PHE A 193 19.74 -0.79 -4.79
N ALA A 194 19.76 -2.01 -5.34
CA ALA A 194 20.89 -2.96 -5.24
C ALA A 194 22.13 -2.59 -6.08
N GLY A 195 22.14 -1.42 -6.75
CA GLY A 195 23.27 -0.91 -7.52
C GLY A 195 24.12 0.13 -6.78
N LEU A 196 24.31 0.00 -5.47
CA LEU A 196 25.12 0.90 -4.63
C LEU A 196 26.24 0.14 -3.91
#